data_AF-A0A9D5CXW9-F1
#
_entry.id   AF-A0A9D5CXW9-F1
#
_cell.length_a   1.000
_cell.length_b   1.000
_cell.length_c   1.000
_cell.angle_alpha   90.00
_cell.angle_beta   90.00
_cell.angle_gamma   90.00
#
_symmetry.space_group_name_H-M   'P 1'
#
loop_
_entity.id
_entity.type
_entity.pdbx_description
1 polymer ?
#
loop_
_entity_poly.entity_id
_entity_poly.type
_entity_poly.pdbx_seq_one_letter_code
_entity_poly.pdbx_strand_id
1 'polypeptide(L)'
;MADKHGPVFILRLGSRRTLVVSSWEVAKECFTINDKALSSRPANAAARHLGYNMAMFGFAPYGSYWRSLCKISTTELLSNARLDMLKHVMSGEIDIYMLERAAHTINVSAMITIAHQLSSVPSDMFPWLEWFDLGGHVKAMKAAAKEMDSVMVSLLEEHKEMRASGLAAGDRDFMYVMLSLTESDQFKELHDKDTVIKATSLGGGEARRTMTVFHFFNCAILTFGPHVVYYSATPLSEYDTVGTSVKAAVVYLATALVKLVCLATFLKVPENDNFDPYQELLKAMIGFIDVAGLYFALTQLTHRNISQNHKFQAVGLGWAFADSVLHRLAPLWIGARGLEFTWEYIFQGLEANANLVLNLSLAALGSLMWLRKNKPKTLIPIIYAFAGILATMPSITSYLSRGLGWHFPEVVGFELISSLVMAFFSWQLFSACQKPST
;
A
#
# COMPACT_ATOMS: atom_id res chain seq x y z
N MET A 1 -0.30 28.31 9.27
CA MET A 1 -0.03 29.45 8.35
C MET A 1 -1.28 29.83 7.58
N ALA A 2 -1.93 28.89 6.90
CA ALA A 2 -3.22 29.11 6.23
C ALA A 2 -4.28 29.69 7.18
N ASP A 3 -4.40 29.17 8.41
CA ASP A 3 -5.38 29.67 9.40
C ASP A 3 -5.19 31.16 9.77
N LYS A 4 -3.96 31.69 9.61
CA LYS A 4 -3.61 33.07 9.98
C LYS A 4 -3.59 34.03 8.80
N HIS A 5 -3.20 33.55 7.62
CA HIS A 5 -2.97 34.38 6.43
C HIS A 5 -4.00 34.15 5.32
N GLY A 6 -4.95 33.25 5.53
CA GLY A 6 -5.98 32.89 4.56
C GLY A 6 -5.55 31.79 3.59
N PRO A 7 -6.44 31.42 2.65
CA PRO A 7 -6.24 30.30 1.71
C PRO A 7 -5.17 30.55 0.64
N VAL A 8 -4.73 31.80 0.48
CA VAL A 8 -3.72 32.23 -0.49
C VAL A 8 -2.77 33.19 0.20
N PHE A 9 -1.50 32.83 0.25
CA PHE A 9 -0.49 33.68 0.89
C PHE A 9 0.86 33.51 0.22
N ILE A 10 1.71 34.52 0.35
CA ILE A 10 3.06 34.52 -0.20
C ILE A 10 4.05 34.17 0.90
N LEU A 11 4.86 33.14 0.66
CA LEU A 11 6.04 32.83 1.47
C LEU A 11 7.30 33.24 0.73
N ARG A 12 8.32 33.68 1.46
CA ARG A 12 9.64 33.92 0.92
C ARG A 12 10.53 32.73 1.24
N LEU A 13 10.72 31.85 0.25
CA LEU A 13 11.62 30.70 0.35
C LEU A 13 13.02 31.13 -0.13
N GLY A 14 13.85 31.58 0.82
CA GLY A 14 15.17 32.14 0.55
C GLY A 14 15.09 33.47 -0.22
N SER A 15 15.65 33.53 -1.43
CA SER A 15 15.54 34.71 -2.30
C SER A 15 14.30 34.71 -3.19
N ARG A 16 13.56 33.60 -3.30
CA ARG A 16 12.38 33.47 -4.17
C ARG A 16 11.08 33.75 -3.39
N ARG A 17 10.13 34.44 -4.02
CA ARG A 17 8.76 34.56 -3.51
C ARG A 17 7.93 33.43 -4.09
N THR A 18 7.23 32.71 -3.23
CA THR A 18 6.41 31.55 -3.58
C THR A 18 4.99 31.82 -3.13
N LEU A 19 4.05 31.78 -4.08
CA LEU A 19 2.63 31.80 -3.78
C LEU A 19 2.23 30.39 -3.30
N VAL A 20 1.61 30.31 -2.13
CA VAL A 20 1.06 29.08 -1.57
C VAL A 20 -0.45 29.16 -1.64
N VAL A 21 -1.05 28.12 -2.23
CA VAL A 21 -2.50 27.94 -2.33
C VAL A 21 -2.87 26.74 -1.46
N SER A 22 -3.73 26.95 -0.46
CA SER A 22 -4.12 25.93 0.52
C SER A 22 -5.63 25.66 0.55
N SER A 23 -6.38 26.13 -0.44
CA SER A 23 -7.81 25.89 -0.63
C SER A 23 -8.04 25.21 -1.97
N TRP A 24 -8.93 24.21 -2.00
CA TRP A 24 -9.26 23.48 -3.22
C TRP A 24 -10.04 24.37 -4.21
N GLU A 25 -10.84 25.31 -3.72
CA GLU A 25 -11.58 26.28 -4.55
C GLU A 25 -10.61 27.15 -5.35
N VAL A 26 -9.58 27.69 -4.69
CA VAL A 26 -8.56 28.50 -5.36
C VAL A 26 -7.68 27.63 -6.26
N ALA A 27 -7.30 26.43 -5.82
CA ALA A 27 -6.52 25.51 -6.66
C ALA A 27 -7.29 25.14 -7.94
N LYS A 28 -8.61 24.92 -7.83
CA LYS A 28 -9.47 24.69 -8.99
C LYS A 28 -9.44 25.89 -9.95
N GLU A 29 -9.59 27.11 -9.45
CA GLU A 29 -9.49 28.31 -10.28
C GLU A 29 -8.11 28.45 -10.95
N CYS A 30 -7.03 28.19 -10.22
CA CYS A 30 -5.66 28.18 -10.73
C CYS A 30 -5.47 27.20 -11.89
N PHE A 31 -6.00 25.99 -11.79
CA PHE A 31 -5.79 24.93 -12.78
C PHE A 31 -6.93 24.75 -13.79
N THR A 32 -7.94 25.64 -13.80
CA THR A 32 -9.03 25.64 -14.80
C THR A 32 -9.14 26.96 -15.55
N ILE A 33 -9.23 28.09 -14.84
CA ILE A 33 -9.42 29.42 -15.44
C ILE A 33 -8.06 30.05 -15.79
N ASN A 34 -7.08 29.89 -14.89
CA ASN A 34 -5.75 30.51 -14.98
C ASN A 34 -4.64 29.50 -15.32
N ASP A 35 -5.01 28.33 -15.83
CA ASP A 35 -4.14 27.17 -16.02
C ASP A 35 -2.89 27.50 -16.86
N LYS A 36 -3.06 28.27 -17.94
CA LYS A 36 -1.98 28.67 -18.84
C LYS A 36 -0.94 29.59 -18.17
N ALA A 37 -1.36 30.41 -17.21
CA ALA A 37 -0.43 31.30 -16.50
C ALA A 37 0.42 30.54 -15.46
N LEU A 38 -0.08 29.40 -14.98
CA LEU A 38 0.50 28.61 -13.88
C LEU A 38 1.08 27.26 -14.34
N SER A 39 0.98 26.95 -15.63
CA SER A 39 1.42 25.68 -16.20
C SER A 39 2.94 25.55 -16.33
N SER A 40 3.67 26.66 -16.34
CA SER A 40 5.13 26.63 -16.50
C SER A 40 5.84 26.11 -15.25
N ARG A 41 6.94 25.37 -15.43
CA ARG A 41 7.75 24.78 -14.34
C ARG A 41 8.96 25.67 -14.04
N PRO A 42 9.28 25.92 -12.75
CA PRO A 42 10.46 26.67 -12.40
C PRO A 42 11.72 25.86 -12.67
N ALA A 43 12.75 26.51 -13.23
CA ALA A 43 14.06 25.89 -13.37
C ALA A 43 14.71 25.73 -11.98
N ASN A 44 14.88 24.47 -11.56
CA ASN A 44 15.57 24.06 -10.34
C ASN A 44 16.72 23.07 -10.66
N ALA A 45 17.61 22.81 -9.71
CA ALA A 45 18.81 22.00 -9.93
C ALA A 45 18.47 20.55 -10.33
N ALA A 46 17.43 19.97 -9.72
CA ALA A 46 16.97 18.63 -10.05
C ALA A 46 16.50 18.52 -11.51
N ALA A 47 15.71 19.48 -11.97
CA ALA A 47 15.22 19.50 -13.34
C ALA A 47 16.34 19.76 -14.38
N ARG A 48 17.40 20.47 -13.99
CA ARG A 48 18.59 20.67 -14.84
C ARG A 48 19.45 19.41 -14.95
N HIS A 49 19.69 18.73 -13.83
CA HIS A 49 20.65 17.63 -13.77
C HIS A 49 20.00 16.25 -13.97
N LEU A 50 18.85 15.98 -13.34
CA LEU A 50 18.13 14.71 -13.45
C LEU A 50 17.06 14.73 -14.56
N GLY A 51 16.52 15.90 -14.87
CA GLY A 51 15.46 16.09 -15.87
C GLY A 51 15.94 16.24 -17.32
N TYR A 52 17.17 15.81 -17.66
CA TYR A 52 17.79 16.02 -18.97
C TYR A 52 17.73 17.48 -19.44
N ASN A 53 18.19 18.40 -18.59
CA ASN A 53 18.10 19.84 -18.84
C ASN A 53 16.68 20.31 -19.18
N MET A 54 15.70 19.91 -18.35
CA MET A 54 14.26 20.21 -18.52
C MET A 54 13.57 19.51 -19.70
N ALA A 55 14.20 18.55 -20.39
CA ALA A 55 13.54 17.81 -21.47
C ALA A 55 12.44 16.85 -20.95
N MET A 56 12.55 16.41 -19.69
CA MET A 56 11.62 15.48 -19.06
C MET A 56 10.21 16.07 -18.91
N PHE A 57 9.20 15.26 -19.21
CA PHE A 57 7.78 15.62 -19.23
C PHE A 57 7.30 16.42 -17.99
N GLY A 58 7.70 15.99 -16.78
CA GLY A 58 7.30 16.63 -15.52
C GLY A 58 7.98 17.97 -15.22
N PHE A 59 9.12 18.25 -15.88
CA PHE A 59 9.99 19.39 -15.60
C PHE A 59 10.04 20.44 -16.73
N ALA A 60 9.59 20.08 -17.94
CA ALA A 60 9.61 20.98 -19.08
C ALA A 60 8.74 22.24 -18.86
N PRO A 61 9.23 23.44 -19.19
CA PRO A 61 8.45 24.67 -19.10
C PRO A 61 7.31 24.65 -20.13
N TYR A 62 6.22 25.36 -19.83
CA TYR A 62 5.08 25.41 -20.73
C TYR A 62 5.45 26.10 -22.04
N GLY A 63 5.16 25.46 -23.18
CA GLY A 63 5.54 25.94 -24.51
C GLY A 63 4.96 25.08 -25.64
N SER A 64 5.42 25.28 -26.87
CA SER A 64 5.10 24.39 -28.00
C SER A 64 5.60 22.96 -27.74
N TYR A 65 6.85 22.81 -27.30
CA TYR A 65 7.46 21.54 -26.95
C TYR A 65 6.65 20.74 -25.91
N TRP A 66 6.35 21.34 -24.75
CA TRP A 66 5.56 20.67 -23.70
C TRP A 66 4.16 20.26 -24.18
N ARG A 67 3.48 21.12 -24.96
CA ARG A 67 2.16 20.78 -25.53
C ARG A 67 2.24 19.61 -26.51
N SER A 68 3.27 19.55 -27.35
CA SER A 68 3.52 18.43 -28.25
C SER A 68 3.77 17.14 -27.48
N LEU A 69 4.59 17.20 -26.42
CA LEU A 69 4.79 16.08 -25.50
C LEU A 69 3.48 15.61 -24.86
N CYS A 70 2.68 16.51 -24.27
CA CYS A 70 1.39 16.14 -23.67
C CYS A 70 0.43 15.51 -24.69
N LYS A 71 0.40 16.02 -25.92
CA LYS A 71 -0.42 15.45 -26.98
C LYS A 71 0.02 14.01 -27.27
N ILE A 72 1.31 13.81 -27.54
CA ILE A 72 1.88 12.50 -27.86
C ILE A 72 1.75 11.52 -26.70
N SER A 73 2.05 11.94 -25.47
CA SER A 73 1.88 11.10 -24.30
C SER A 73 0.44 10.64 -24.14
N THR A 74 -0.54 11.53 -24.31
CA THR A 74 -1.97 11.16 -24.16
C THR A 74 -2.49 10.32 -25.33
N THR A 75 -2.10 10.60 -26.58
CA THR A 75 -2.66 9.93 -27.75
C THR A 75 -1.93 8.64 -28.12
N GLU A 76 -0.61 8.62 -27.99
CA GLU A 76 0.21 7.52 -28.51
C GLU A 76 0.72 6.57 -27.44
N LEU A 77 1.02 7.10 -26.24
CA LEU A 77 1.63 6.33 -25.15
C LEU A 77 0.60 5.86 -24.12
N LEU A 78 -0.34 6.72 -23.75
CA LEU A 78 -1.33 6.49 -22.68
C LEU A 78 -2.77 6.30 -23.21
N SER A 79 -2.94 6.08 -24.51
CA SER A 79 -4.27 5.75 -25.06
C SER A 79 -4.71 4.37 -24.61
N ASN A 80 -6.03 4.17 -24.46
CA ASN A 80 -6.58 2.88 -24.01
C ASN A 80 -6.11 1.70 -24.86
N ALA A 81 -6.08 1.87 -26.19
CA ALA A 81 -5.59 0.84 -27.12
C ALA A 81 -4.11 0.51 -26.90
N ARG A 82 -3.28 1.51 -26.55
CA ARG A 82 -1.86 1.30 -26.26
C ARG A 82 -1.65 0.65 -24.90
N LEU A 83 -2.39 1.09 -23.88
CA LEU A 83 -2.34 0.49 -22.55
C LEU A 83 -2.77 -0.97 -22.59
N ASP A 84 -3.82 -1.32 -23.33
CA ASP A 84 -4.27 -2.70 -23.52
C ASP A 84 -3.21 -3.57 -24.21
N MET A 85 -2.55 -3.02 -25.23
CA MET A 85 -1.45 -3.68 -25.93
C MET A 85 -0.23 -3.88 -25.01
N LEU A 86 0.06 -2.92 -24.13
CA LEU A 86 1.21 -2.95 -23.24
C LEU A 86 0.98 -3.73 -21.94
N LYS A 87 -0.25 -4.15 -21.62
CA LYS A 87 -0.57 -4.87 -20.38
C LYS A 87 0.39 -6.02 -20.11
N HIS A 88 0.60 -6.91 -21.08
CA HIS A 88 1.46 -8.09 -20.92
C HIS A 88 2.95 -7.75 -20.73
N VAL A 89 3.43 -6.69 -21.36
CA VAL A 89 4.82 -6.19 -21.24
C VAL A 89 5.02 -5.44 -19.92
N MET A 90 3.97 -4.82 -19.37
CA MET A 90 4.03 -4.20 -18.03
C MET A 90 4.01 -5.26 -16.91
N SER A 91 3.42 -6.43 -17.17
CA SER A 91 3.43 -7.58 -16.25
C SER A 91 4.76 -8.36 -16.30
N GLY A 92 5.53 -8.21 -17.38
CA GLY A 92 6.78 -8.93 -17.65
C GLY A 92 7.97 -8.00 -17.90
N GLU A 93 8.91 -8.02 -16.96
CA GLU A 93 10.34 -7.78 -17.21
C GLU A 93 10.86 -6.35 -17.43
N ILE A 94 10.18 -5.41 -18.09
CA ILE A 94 10.87 -4.13 -18.45
C ILE A 94 11.30 -3.31 -17.23
N ASP A 95 10.44 -3.15 -16.21
CA ASP A 95 10.83 -2.38 -15.01
C ASP A 95 11.65 -3.20 -14.02
N ILE A 96 11.55 -4.53 -13.97
CA ILE A 96 12.46 -5.35 -13.15
C ILE A 96 13.86 -5.26 -13.74
N TYR A 97 14.04 -5.36 -15.06
CA TYR A 97 15.34 -5.20 -15.70
C TYR A 97 15.89 -3.78 -15.55
N MET A 98 15.07 -2.73 -15.76
CA MET A 98 15.49 -1.35 -15.58
C MET A 98 15.78 -1.00 -14.12
N LEU A 99 14.97 -1.46 -13.16
CA LEU A 99 15.16 -1.22 -11.72
C LEU A 99 16.23 -2.10 -11.11
N GLU A 100 16.42 -3.35 -11.52
CA GLU A 100 17.45 -4.24 -10.99
C GLU A 100 18.82 -3.78 -11.47
N ARG A 101 18.93 -3.38 -12.74
CA ARG A 101 20.16 -2.79 -13.31
C ARG A 101 20.41 -1.37 -12.77
N ALA A 102 19.36 -0.56 -12.56
CA ALA A 102 19.49 0.74 -11.90
C ALA A 102 19.68 0.65 -10.38
N ALA A 103 19.18 -0.36 -9.67
CA ALA A 103 19.33 -0.51 -8.21
C ALA A 103 20.62 -1.25 -7.83
N HIS A 104 21.13 -2.12 -8.70
CA HIS A 104 22.48 -2.70 -8.56
C HIS A 104 23.58 -1.64 -8.74
N THR A 105 23.27 -0.55 -9.46
CA THR A 105 24.19 0.56 -9.67
C THR A 105 23.91 1.70 -8.65
N ILE A 106 22.63 2.08 -8.47
CA ILE A 106 22.19 3.19 -7.61
C ILE A 106 21.85 2.64 -6.23
N ASN A 107 22.73 2.92 -5.27
CA ASN A 107 22.53 2.61 -3.87
C ASN A 107 21.17 3.15 -3.38
N VAL A 108 20.36 2.35 -2.66
CA VAL A 108 19.03 2.76 -2.14
C VAL A 108 19.10 4.05 -1.32
N SER A 109 20.26 4.30 -0.69
CA SER A 109 20.62 5.56 -0.04
C SER A 109 20.54 6.76 -0.98
N ALA A 110 21.01 6.66 -2.23
CA ALA A 110 21.00 7.73 -3.22
C ALA A 110 19.59 8.09 -3.69
N MET A 111 18.69 7.11 -3.84
CA MET A 111 17.27 7.35 -4.18
C MET A 111 16.52 8.07 -3.06
N ILE A 112 16.68 7.62 -1.80
CA ILE A 112 16.13 8.30 -0.61
C ILE A 112 16.72 9.72 -0.49
N THR A 113 18.00 9.85 -0.81
CA THR A 113 18.71 11.12 -0.82
C THR A 113 18.18 12.05 -1.91
N ILE A 114 17.92 11.59 -3.13
CA ILE A 114 17.35 12.38 -4.23
C ILE A 114 15.92 12.86 -3.89
N ALA A 115 15.07 11.98 -3.36
CA ALA A 115 13.71 12.33 -2.94
C ALA A 115 13.70 13.34 -1.76
N HIS A 116 14.65 13.23 -0.83
CA HIS A 116 14.83 14.19 0.27
C HIS A 116 15.52 15.50 -0.18
N GLN A 117 16.27 15.49 -1.28
CA GLN A 117 17.01 16.64 -1.82
C GLN A 117 16.20 17.49 -2.79
N LEU A 118 15.24 16.92 -3.51
CA LEU A 118 14.29 17.64 -4.39
C LEU A 118 13.52 18.77 -3.68
N SER A 119 13.42 18.70 -2.34
CA SER A 119 12.75 19.70 -1.50
C SER A 119 13.68 20.70 -0.81
N SER A 120 15.02 20.58 -0.92
CA SER A 120 15.94 21.32 -0.06
C SER A 120 17.31 21.71 -0.65
N VAL A 121 17.45 21.82 -1.97
CA VAL A 121 18.72 22.31 -2.57
C VAL A 121 18.94 23.80 -2.23
N PRO A 122 19.98 24.18 -1.46
CA PRO A 122 20.18 25.57 -1.07
C PRO A 122 20.38 26.52 -2.24
N SER A 123 21.00 26.06 -3.34
CA SER A 123 21.19 26.86 -4.56
C SER A 123 19.88 27.20 -5.28
N ASP A 124 18.82 26.40 -5.11
CA ASP A 124 17.51 26.70 -5.69
C ASP A 124 16.78 27.81 -4.91
N MET A 125 17.04 27.89 -3.59
CA MET A 125 16.57 28.97 -2.72
C MET A 125 17.44 30.23 -2.82
N PHE A 126 18.74 30.08 -3.06
CA PHE A 126 19.73 31.16 -3.12
C PHE A 126 20.69 30.94 -4.31
N PRO A 127 20.39 31.51 -5.50
CA PRO A 127 21.16 31.26 -6.72
C PRO A 127 22.65 31.55 -6.62
N TRP A 128 23.05 32.51 -5.76
CA TRP A 128 24.45 32.87 -5.54
C TRP A 128 25.27 31.80 -4.80
N LEU A 129 24.62 30.78 -4.21
CA LEU A 129 25.28 29.63 -3.55
C LEU A 129 25.54 28.46 -4.52
N GLU A 130 25.16 28.58 -5.80
CA GLU A 130 25.29 27.51 -6.80
C GLU A 130 26.73 27.03 -7.02
N TRP A 131 27.72 27.92 -6.94
CA TRP A 131 29.14 27.57 -7.12
C TRP A 131 29.77 26.87 -5.91
N PHE A 132 29.13 26.92 -4.73
CA PHE A 132 29.65 26.35 -3.49
C PHE A 132 29.16 24.92 -3.21
N ASP A 133 28.02 24.50 -3.79
CA ASP A 133 27.38 23.18 -3.58
C ASP A 133 27.34 22.75 -2.10
N LEU A 134 26.77 23.60 -1.23
CA LEU A 134 26.57 23.31 0.19
C LEU A 134 25.80 22.00 0.38
N GLY A 135 26.48 20.97 0.89
CA GLY A 135 25.89 19.63 1.10
C GLY A 135 26.15 18.62 -0.03
N GLY A 136 26.87 19.00 -1.09
CA GLY A 136 27.26 18.10 -2.18
C GLY A 136 26.09 17.60 -3.05
N HIS A 137 24.95 18.27 -2.98
CA HIS A 137 23.70 17.88 -3.63
C HIS A 137 23.80 17.90 -5.15
N VAL A 138 24.40 18.95 -5.72
CA VAL A 138 24.56 19.09 -7.17
C VAL A 138 25.55 18.04 -7.69
N LYS A 139 26.63 17.78 -6.96
CA LYS A 139 27.58 16.70 -7.29
C LYS A 139 26.91 15.32 -7.27
N ALA A 140 26.09 15.04 -6.26
CA ALA A 140 25.34 13.80 -6.15
C ALA A 140 24.32 13.64 -7.29
N MET A 141 23.57 14.69 -7.62
CA MET A 141 22.63 14.69 -8.74
C MET A 141 23.33 14.46 -10.09
N LYS A 142 24.50 15.06 -10.32
CA LYS A 142 25.29 14.82 -11.54
C LYS A 142 25.81 13.39 -11.64
N ALA A 143 26.25 12.80 -10.51
CA ALA A 143 26.67 11.41 -10.47
C ALA A 143 25.49 10.47 -10.78
N ALA A 144 24.34 10.67 -10.13
CA ALA A 144 23.13 9.90 -10.38
C ALA A 144 22.61 10.06 -11.82
N ALA A 145 22.64 11.29 -12.36
CA ALA A 145 22.26 11.56 -13.75
C ALA A 145 23.13 10.79 -14.73
N LYS A 146 24.46 10.76 -14.54
CA LYS A 146 25.39 10.03 -15.40
C LYS A 146 25.10 8.53 -15.39
N GLU A 147 24.77 8.01 -14.22
CA GLU A 147 24.49 6.60 -14.02
C GLU A 147 23.16 6.19 -14.68
N MET A 148 22.10 6.96 -14.43
CA MET A 148 20.80 6.79 -15.10
C MET A 148 20.94 6.91 -16.62
N ASP A 149 21.71 7.90 -17.10
CA ASP A 149 21.94 8.10 -18.53
C ASP A 149 22.64 6.89 -19.18
N SER A 150 23.60 6.26 -18.50
CA SER A 150 24.28 5.06 -19.01
C SER A 150 23.32 3.87 -19.25
N VAL A 151 22.34 3.69 -18.37
CA VAL A 151 21.30 2.66 -18.51
C VAL A 151 20.38 3.03 -19.66
N MET A 152 19.91 4.27 -19.71
CA MET A 152 18.99 4.74 -20.76
C MET A 152 19.62 4.72 -22.16
N VAL A 153 20.92 5.00 -22.29
CA VAL A 153 21.65 4.86 -23.56
C VAL A 153 21.73 3.41 -23.99
N SER A 154 22.09 2.48 -23.08
CA SER A 154 22.15 1.05 -23.41
C SER A 154 20.81 0.53 -23.91
N LEU A 155 19.71 0.89 -23.24
CA LEU A 155 18.36 0.45 -23.62
C LEU A 155 17.93 1.06 -24.96
N LEU A 156 18.24 2.33 -25.19
CA LEU A 156 17.89 3.01 -26.44
C LEU A 156 18.59 2.36 -27.63
N GLU A 157 19.88 2.04 -27.52
CA GLU A 157 20.64 1.40 -28.59
C GLU A 157 20.14 -0.02 -28.86
N GLU A 158 19.85 -0.81 -27.82
CA GLU A 158 19.25 -2.14 -27.96
C GLU A 158 17.92 -2.09 -28.75
N HIS A 159 17.06 -1.11 -28.46
CA HIS A 159 15.80 -0.92 -29.19
C HIS A 159 16.02 -0.45 -30.63
N LYS A 160 17.05 0.36 -30.91
CA LYS A 160 17.44 0.74 -32.28
C LYS A 160 17.94 -0.48 -33.07
N GLU A 161 18.74 -1.35 -32.47
CA GLU A 161 19.26 -2.58 -33.08
C GLU A 161 18.16 -3.61 -33.37
N MET A 162 17.28 -3.86 -32.40
CA MET A 162 16.10 -4.73 -32.60
C MET A 162 15.22 -4.23 -33.73
N ARG A 163 15.03 -2.92 -33.85
CA ARG A 163 14.28 -2.32 -34.95
C ARG A 163 14.97 -2.48 -36.30
N ALA A 164 16.30 -2.29 -36.35
CA ALA A 164 17.08 -2.43 -37.58
C ALA A 164 17.11 -3.89 -38.11
N SER A 165 17.07 -4.88 -37.21
CA SER A 165 17.09 -6.31 -37.55
C SER A 165 15.74 -6.87 -38.03
N GLY A 166 14.65 -6.08 -38.00
CA GLY A 166 13.33 -6.49 -38.46
C GLY A 166 12.61 -7.50 -37.56
N LEU A 167 13.19 -7.85 -36.40
CA LEU A 167 12.60 -8.67 -35.34
C LEU A 167 11.55 -7.87 -34.55
N ALA A 168 10.56 -7.29 -35.22
CA ALA A 168 9.42 -6.62 -34.58
C ALA A 168 8.36 -7.66 -34.13
N ALA A 169 8.79 -8.74 -33.50
CA ALA A 169 7.91 -9.79 -33.02
C ALA A 169 7.64 -9.60 -31.53
N GLY A 170 6.51 -8.97 -31.18
CA GLY A 170 5.91 -9.05 -29.84
C GLY A 170 5.82 -7.73 -29.10
N ASP A 171 6.94 -7.15 -28.68
CA ASP A 171 6.94 -6.12 -27.63
C ASP A 171 7.11 -4.70 -28.17
N ARG A 172 5.97 -4.06 -28.48
CA ARG A 172 5.93 -2.62 -28.78
C ARG A 172 5.95 -1.81 -27.49
N ASP A 173 7.08 -1.80 -26.81
CA ASP A 173 7.26 -1.09 -25.54
C ASP A 173 7.22 0.45 -25.70
N PHE A 174 7.28 1.16 -24.58
CA PHE A 174 7.20 2.63 -24.56
C PHE A 174 8.35 3.29 -25.35
N MET A 175 9.56 2.72 -25.26
CA MET A 175 10.74 3.21 -25.96
C MET A 175 10.59 3.07 -27.48
N TYR A 176 10.05 1.94 -27.93
CA TYR A 176 9.76 1.67 -29.34
C TYR A 176 8.75 2.67 -29.92
N VAL A 177 7.67 2.97 -29.19
CA VAL A 177 6.69 3.96 -29.64
C VAL A 177 7.34 5.33 -29.76
N MET A 178 8.14 5.75 -28.78
CA MET A 178 8.86 7.03 -28.83
C MET A 178 9.86 7.10 -30.00
N LEU A 179 10.55 6.00 -30.32
CA LEU A 179 11.42 5.90 -31.51
C LEU A 179 10.66 6.08 -32.83
N SER A 180 9.42 5.58 -32.93
CA SER A 180 8.61 5.73 -34.15
C SER A 180 8.04 7.14 -34.32
N LEU A 181 7.73 7.83 -33.22
CA LEU A 181 7.13 9.16 -33.25
C LEU A 181 8.15 10.27 -33.50
N THR A 182 9.38 10.11 -33.02
CA THR A 182 10.46 11.09 -33.19
C THR A 182 11.07 11.09 -34.59
N GLU A 183 10.83 10.07 -35.41
CA GLU A 183 11.17 10.07 -36.84
C GLU A 183 10.33 11.07 -37.64
N SER A 184 9.07 11.29 -37.24
CA SER A 184 8.27 12.41 -37.73
C SER A 184 8.85 13.71 -37.16
N ASP A 185 9.04 14.74 -37.98
CA ASP A 185 9.76 15.99 -37.66
C ASP A 185 9.10 16.89 -36.58
N GLN A 186 8.27 16.33 -35.69
CA GLN A 186 7.44 17.04 -34.71
C GLN A 186 8.23 17.65 -33.52
N PHE A 187 9.48 17.26 -33.29
CA PHE A 187 10.27 17.67 -32.10
C PHE A 187 11.45 18.62 -32.38
N LYS A 188 11.61 19.09 -33.62
CA LYS A 188 12.87 19.69 -34.13
C LYS A 188 13.37 21.01 -33.51
N GLU A 189 12.76 21.56 -32.45
CA GLU A 189 13.06 22.94 -32.04
C GLU A 189 13.74 23.16 -30.68
N LEU A 190 13.82 22.18 -29.75
CA LEU A 190 14.37 22.45 -28.41
C LEU A 190 15.36 21.42 -27.84
N HIS A 191 15.17 20.13 -28.12
CA HIS A 191 16.01 19.05 -27.61
C HIS A 191 16.27 18.01 -28.70
N ASP A 192 17.42 17.33 -28.60
CA ASP A 192 17.76 16.19 -29.46
C ASP A 192 16.75 15.03 -29.28
N LYS A 193 16.50 14.26 -30.34
CA LYS A 193 15.52 13.17 -30.36
C LYS A 193 15.80 12.12 -29.29
N ASP A 194 17.05 11.68 -29.16
CA ASP A 194 17.44 10.67 -28.18
C ASP A 194 17.26 11.20 -26.75
N THR A 195 17.54 12.49 -26.54
CA THR A 195 17.29 13.15 -25.25
C THR A 195 15.80 13.15 -24.89
N VAL A 196 14.92 13.48 -25.83
CA VAL A 196 13.46 13.47 -25.62
C VAL A 196 12.96 12.07 -25.31
N ILE A 197 13.44 11.05 -26.04
CA ILE A 197 13.06 9.66 -25.83
C ILE A 197 13.46 9.20 -24.43
N LYS A 198 14.75 9.37 -24.06
CA LYS A 198 15.26 8.97 -22.74
C LYS A 198 14.53 9.70 -21.60
N ALA A 199 14.34 11.01 -21.73
CA ALA A 199 13.70 11.81 -20.69
C ALA A 199 12.21 11.45 -20.50
N THR A 200 11.50 11.14 -21.59
CA THR A 200 10.08 10.79 -21.54
C THR A 200 9.87 9.39 -20.98
N SER A 201 10.70 8.42 -21.39
CA SER A 201 10.68 7.05 -20.85
C SER A 201 10.98 7.03 -19.34
N LEU A 202 11.94 7.84 -18.88
CA LEU A 202 12.26 7.96 -17.45
C LEU A 202 11.12 8.61 -16.64
N GLY A 203 10.47 9.65 -17.17
CA GLY A 203 9.34 10.31 -16.51
C GLY A 203 8.09 9.42 -16.37
N GLY A 204 7.88 8.48 -17.30
CA GLY A 204 6.80 7.48 -17.21
C GLY A 204 6.95 6.55 -16.00
N GLY A 205 8.18 6.14 -15.66
CA GLY A 205 8.46 5.29 -14.50
C GLY A 205 8.15 5.98 -13.15
N GLU A 206 8.38 7.29 -13.06
CA GLU A 206 8.11 8.06 -11.83
C GLU A 206 6.61 8.24 -11.56
N ALA A 207 5.80 8.43 -12.62
CA ALA A 207 4.34 8.44 -12.52
C ALA A 207 3.80 7.09 -12.02
N ARG A 208 4.33 5.97 -12.52
CA ARG A 208 3.96 4.61 -12.08
C ARG A 208 4.25 4.40 -10.59
N ARG A 209 5.43 4.81 -10.11
CA ARG A 209 5.81 4.74 -8.69
C ARG A 209 4.87 5.52 -7.78
N THR A 210 4.42 6.69 -8.24
CA THR A 210 3.45 7.51 -7.50
C THR A 210 2.09 6.81 -7.39
N MET A 211 1.65 6.11 -8.44
CA MET A 211 0.42 5.30 -8.40
C MET A 211 0.57 4.12 -7.43
N THR A 212 1.70 3.40 -7.41
CA THR A 212 1.92 2.29 -6.49
C THR A 212 1.87 2.72 -5.01
N VAL A 213 2.46 3.88 -4.68
CA VAL A 213 2.40 4.44 -3.32
C VAL A 213 0.96 4.83 -2.93
N PHE A 214 0.19 5.41 -3.86
CA PHE A 214 -1.21 5.73 -3.64
C PHE A 214 -2.05 4.47 -3.37
N HIS A 215 -1.86 3.41 -4.15
CA HIS A 215 -2.51 2.12 -3.93
C HIS A 215 -2.15 1.49 -2.59
N PHE A 216 -0.87 1.53 -2.19
CA PHE A 216 -0.43 1.08 -0.88
C PHE A 216 -1.15 1.79 0.25
N PHE A 217 -1.21 3.13 0.22
CA PHE A 217 -1.90 3.88 1.26
C PHE A 217 -3.41 3.58 1.29
N ASN A 218 -4.06 3.44 0.14
CA ASN A 218 -5.49 3.06 0.10
C ASN A 218 -5.73 1.68 0.72
N CYS A 219 -4.91 0.68 0.40
CA CYS A 219 -5.06 -0.67 0.96
C CYS A 219 -4.66 -0.71 2.44
N ALA A 220 -3.66 0.04 2.87
CA ALA A 220 -3.30 0.19 4.27
C ALA A 220 -4.43 0.87 5.06
N ILE A 221 -5.05 1.91 4.53
CA ILE A 221 -6.22 2.57 5.14
C ILE A 221 -7.42 1.61 5.18
N LEU A 222 -7.66 0.84 4.12
CA LEU A 222 -8.75 -0.15 4.10
C LEU A 222 -8.56 -1.25 5.16
N THR A 223 -7.31 -1.65 5.40
CA THR A 223 -6.94 -2.72 6.35
C THR A 223 -6.90 -2.24 7.80
N PHE A 224 -6.22 -1.12 8.06
CA PHE A 224 -5.94 -0.63 9.41
C PHE A 224 -6.90 0.48 9.87
N GLY A 225 -7.52 1.21 8.94
CA GLY A 225 -8.45 2.29 9.24
C GLY A 225 -9.61 1.86 10.14
N PRO A 226 -10.30 0.73 9.87
CA PRO A 226 -11.39 0.26 10.73
C PRO A 226 -10.97 -0.03 12.18
N HIS A 227 -9.72 -0.45 12.42
CA HIS A 227 -9.19 -0.62 13.78
C HIS A 227 -9.11 0.71 14.53
N VAL A 228 -8.65 1.77 13.86
CA VAL A 228 -8.56 3.13 14.42
C VAL A 228 -9.94 3.73 14.63
N VAL A 229 -10.86 3.54 13.67
CA VAL A 229 -12.24 4.00 13.78
C VAL A 229 -12.93 3.29 14.95
N TYR A 230 -12.76 1.98 15.10
CA TYR A 230 -13.34 1.23 16.21
C TYR A 230 -12.80 1.71 17.57
N TYR A 231 -11.48 1.92 17.68
CA TYR A 231 -10.87 2.47 18.90
C TYR A 231 -11.45 3.84 19.27
N SER A 232 -11.61 4.71 18.28
CA SER A 232 -12.08 6.08 18.47
C SER A 232 -13.59 6.16 18.74
N ALA A 233 -14.38 5.24 18.16
CA ALA A 233 -15.84 5.21 18.29
C ALA A 233 -16.33 4.44 19.53
N THR A 234 -15.44 3.78 20.28
CA THR A 234 -15.77 3.04 21.49
C THR A 234 -15.22 3.73 22.73
N PRO A 235 -15.73 3.39 23.94
CA PRO A 235 -15.22 3.97 25.19
C PRO A 235 -13.73 3.70 25.45
N LEU A 236 -13.09 2.81 24.66
CA LEU A 236 -11.65 2.52 24.73
C LEU A 236 -10.79 3.79 24.63
N SER A 237 -11.20 4.76 23.82
CA SER A 237 -10.50 6.03 23.66
C SER A 237 -10.46 6.89 24.94
N GLU A 238 -11.45 6.75 25.82
CA GLU A 238 -11.57 7.53 27.06
C GLU A 238 -10.77 6.92 28.22
N TYR A 239 -10.61 5.59 28.25
CA TYR A 239 -10.01 4.86 29.37
C TYR A 239 -8.50 4.60 29.23
N ASP A 240 -7.81 5.24 28.27
CA ASP A 240 -6.39 5.02 27.93
C ASP A 240 -6.02 3.52 27.87
N THR A 241 -6.79 2.76 27.08
CA THR A 241 -6.70 1.30 27.07
C THR A 241 -5.62 0.77 26.12
N VAL A 242 -4.86 1.65 25.47
CA VAL A 242 -3.82 1.31 24.47
C VAL A 242 -2.84 0.29 25.03
N GLY A 243 -2.37 0.48 26.26
CA GLY A 243 -1.41 -0.43 26.89
C GLY A 243 -1.94 -1.86 27.05
N THR A 244 -3.25 -2.04 27.23
CA THR A 244 -3.87 -3.38 27.30
C THR A 244 -3.97 -4.02 25.92
N SER A 245 -4.36 -3.26 24.92
CA SER A 245 -4.40 -3.72 23.53
C SER A 245 -3.01 -4.09 23.01
N VAL A 246 -1.97 -3.32 23.36
CA VAL A 246 -0.56 -3.65 23.03
C VAL A 246 -0.12 -4.95 23.70
N LYS A 247 -0.43 -5.15 24.98
CA LYS A 247 -0.12 -6.43 25.65
C LYS A 247 -0.84 -7.62 25.01
N ALA A 248 -2.10 -7.44 24.60
CA ALA A 248 -2.86 -8.48 23.91
C ALA A 248 -2.25 -8.81 22.54
N ALA A 249 -1.81 -7.79 21.79
CA ALA A 249 -1.08 -7.97 20.53
C ALA A 249 0.21 -8.79 20.73
N VAL A 250 0.96 -8.53 21.79
CA VAL A 250 2.18 -9.32 22.12
C VAL A 250 1.84 -10.78 22.41
N VAL A 251 0.74 -11.05 23.15
CA VAL A 251 0.29 -12.43 23.39
C VAL A 251 -0.09 -13.12 22.09
N TYR A 252 -0.79 -12.43 21.18
CA TYR A 252 -1.10 -12.98 19.85
C TYR A 252 0.17 -13.33 19.07
N LEU A 253 1.18 -12.45 19.06
CA LEU A 253 2.44 -12.75 18.36
C LEU A 253 3.14 -13.98 18.95
N ALA A 254 3.09 -14.15 20.27
CA ALA A 254 3.61 -15.36 20.91
C ALA A 254 2.81 -16.61 20.52
N THR A 255 1.47 -16.54 20.48
CA THR A 255 0.65 -17.69 20.06
C THR A 255 0.83 -18.02 18.59
N ALA A 256 0.97 -17.00 17.73
CA ALA A 256 1.27 -17.16 16.33
C ALA A 256 2.63 -17.84 16.10
N LEU A 257 3.65 -17.51 16.90
CA LEU A 257 4.95 -18.18 16.86
C LEU A 257 4.83 -19.66 17.24
N VAL A 258 4.12 -19.97 18.33
CA VAL A 258 3.87 -21.36 18.75
C VAL A 258 3.09 -22.11 17.68
N LYS A 259 2.05 -21.50 17.12
CA LYS A 259 1.26 -22.04 16.01
C LYS A 259 2.14 -22.35 14.81
N LEU A 260 3.02 -21.45 14.43
CA LEU A 260 3.95 -21.62 13.31
C LEU A 260 4.92 -22.80 13.54
N VAL A 261 5.46 -22.92 14.76
CA VAL A 261 6.30 -24.07 15.14
C VAL A 261 5.51 -25.37 15.06
N CYS A 262 4.29 -25.41 15.60
CA CYS A 262 3.43 -26.61 15.53
C CYS A 262 3.08 -26.99 14.09
N LEU A 263 2.72 -26.00 13.25
CA LEU A 263 2.47 -26.24 11.83
C LEU A 263 3.71 -26.84 11.16
N ALA A 264 4.90 -26.29 11.41
CA ALA A 264 6.15 -26.76 10.82
C ALA A 264 6.58 -28.17 11.31
N THR A 265 6.27 -28.54 12.56
CA THR A 265 6.66 -29.84 13.11
C THR A 265 5.70 -30.97 12.75
N PHE A 266 4.40 -30.68 12.69
CA PHE A 266 3.37 -31.73 12.54
C PHE A 266 2.81 -31.86 11.13
N LEU A 267 2.87 -30.81 10.30
CA LEU A 267 2.41 -30.91 8.91
C LEU A 267 3.57 -31.33 8.00
N LYS A 268 3.34 -32.39 7.21
CA LYS A 268 4.23 -32.74 6.10
C LYS A 268 3.87 -31.87 4.90
N VAL A 269 4.87 -31.28 4.24
CA VAL A 269 4.67 -30.57 2.97
C VAL A 269 4.09 -31.57 1.95
N PRO A 270 2.88 -31.34 1.42
CA PRO A 270 2.29 -32.27 0.46
C PRO A 270 3.02 -32.18 -0.88
N GLU A 271 3.33 -33.34 -1.48
CA GLU A 271 3.95 -33.43 -2.81
C GLU A 271 2.92 -33.24 -3.95
N ASN A 272 1.62 -33.29 -3.65
CA ASN A 272 0.50 -33.07 -4.58
C ASN A 272 -0.58 -32.21 -3.91
N ASP A 273 -1.26 -31.35 -4.67
CA ASP A 273 -2.39 -30.48 -4.21
C ASP A 273 -3.67 -31.25 -3.80
N ASN A 274 -3.58 -32.55 -3.55
CA ASN A 274 -4.73 -33.35 -3.11
C ASN A 274 -5.12 -33.01 -1.66
N PHE A 275 -6.43 -32.89 -1.44
CA PHE A 275 -7.02 -32.64 -0.13
C PHE A 275 -6.75 -33.80 0.85
N ASP A 276 -5.98 -33.55 1.90
CA ASP A 276 -5.74 -34.52 2.99
C ASP A 276 -6.58 -34.15 4.24
N PRO A 277 -7.64 -34.92 4.57
CA PRO A 277 -8.50 -34.63 5.70
C PRO A 277 -7.79 -34.70 7.05
N TYR A 278 -6.72 -35.50 7.18
CA TYR A 278 -5.97 -35.59 8.42
C TYR A 278 -5.18 -34.31 8.69
N GLN A 279 -4.57 -33.73 7.65
CA GLN A 279 -3.83 -32.48 7.76
C GLN A 279 -4.74 -31.29 8.09
N GLU A 280 -5.93 -31.21 7.49
CA GLU A 280 -6.90 -30.15 7.81
C GLU A 280 -7.44 -30.28 9.24
N LEU A 281 -7.68 -31.51 9.72
CA LEU A 281 -8.04 -31.74 11.12
C LEU A 281 -6.93 -31.30 12.08
N LEU A 282 -5.68 -31.60 11.76
CA LEU A 282 -4.53 -31.19 12.56
C LEU A 282 -4.40 -29.66 12.59
N LYS A 283 -4.59 -28.97 11.46
CA LYS A 283 -4.65 -27.49 11.41
C LYS A 283 -5.77 -26.94 12.30
N ALA A 284 -6.94 -27.56 12.31
CA ALA A 284 -8.04 -27.16 13.17
C ALA A 284 -7.68 -27.31 14.67
N MET A 285 -7.02 -28.40 15.05
CA MET A 285 -6.53 -28.61 16.43
C MET A 285 -5.48 -27.57 16.81
N ILE A 286 -4.53 -27.28 15.92
CA ILE A 286 -3.52 -26.23 16.12
C ILE A 286 -4.16 -24.85 16.24
N GLY A 287 -5.29 -24.60 15.56
CA GLY A 287 -6.07 -23.37 15.69
C GLY A 287 -6.58 -23.08 17.11
N PHE A 288 -6.77 -24.09 17.95
CA PHE A 288 -7.16 -23.89 19.35
C PHE A 288 -6.07 -23.24 20.21
N ILE A 289 -4.82 -23.16 19.73
CA ILE A 289 -3.75 -22.40 20.39
C ILE A 289 -4.14 -20.92 20.48
N ASP A 290 -4.79 -20.38 19.46
CA ASP A 290 -5.25 -18.99 19.45
C ASP A 290 -6.34 -18.77 20.51
N VAL A 291 -7.23 -19.74 20.72
CA VAL A 291 -8.26 -19.71 21.78
C VAL A 291 -7.61 -19.77 23.18
N ALA A 292 -6.58 -20.59 23.36
CA ALA A 292 -5.85 -20.69 24.62
C ALA A 292 -5.08 -19.39 24.92
N GLY A 293 -4.48 -18.77 23.90
CA GLY A 293 -3.84 -17.46 24.01
C GLY A 293 -4.84 -16.35 24.34
N LEU A 294 -6.02 -16.37 23.71
CA LEU A 294 -7.08 -15.41 24.00
C LEU A 294 -7.62 -15.58 25.42
N TYR A 295 -7.74 -16.83 25.92
CA TYR A 295 -8.05 -17.11 27.33
C TYR A 295 -7.03 -16.48 28.26
N PHE A 296 -5.74 -16.66 27.98
CA PHE A 296 -4.67 -16.05 28.77
C PHE A 296 -4.76 -14.52 28.72
N ALA A 297 -4.96 -13.92 27.54
CA ALA A 297 -5.08 -12.48 27.37
C ALA A 297 -6.28 -11.90 28.13
N LEU A 298 -7.44 -12.56 28.06
CA LEU A 298 -8.65 -12.14 28.75
C LEU A 298 -8.58 -12.34 30.28
N THR A 299 -7.82 -13.30 30.79
CA THR A 299 -7.75 -13.56 32.24
C THR A 299 -6.60 -12.82 32.92
N GLN A 300 -5.41 -12.82 32.32
CA GLN A 300 -4.16 -12.37 32.98
C GLN A 300 -3.78 -10.92 32.69
N LEU A 301 -4.11 -10.35 31.53
CA LEU A 301 -3.63 -9.01 31.13
C LEU A 301 -4.36 -7.83 31.79
N THR A 302 -4.82 -7.94 33.03
CA THR A 302 -5.71 -6.94 33.64
C THR A 302 -4.96 -5.81 34.37
N HIS A 303 -5.32 -4.55 34.07
CA HIS A 303 -4.94 -3.35 34.82
C HIS A 303 -6.16 -2.69 35.50
N ARG A 304 -5.89 -1.83 36.50
CA ARG A 304 -6.80 -1.29 37.55
C ARG A 304 -8.07 -0.51 37.11
N ASN A 305 -8.23 -0.08 35.86
CA ASN A 305 -9.23 0.96 35.50
C ASN A 305 -10.30 0.57 34.45
N ILE A 306 -10.39 -0.68 33.98
CA ILE A 306 -11.39 -1.09 32.97
C ILE A 306 -12.51 -1.91 33.59
N SER A 307 -13.76 -1.52 33.34
CA SER A 307 -14.92 -2.35 33.67
C SER A 307 -14.89 -3.65 32.86
N GLN A 308 -15.25 -4.78 33.50
CA GLN A 308 -15.19 -6.12 32.87
C GLN A 308 -15.93 -6.19 31.52
N ASN A 309 -16.95 -5.35 31.33
CA ASN A 309 -17.78 -5.30 30.12
C ASN A 309 -17.06 -4.70 28.91
N HIS A 310 -15.99 -3.91 29.07
CA HIS A 310 -15.25 -3.31 27.96
C HIS A 310 -13.88 -3.95 27.74
N LYS A 311 -13.45 -4.82 28.67
CA LYS A 311 -12.15 -5.51 28.61
C LYS A 311 -11.98 -6.33 27.33
N PHE A 312 -13.02 -7.03 26.91
CA PHE A 312 -12.97 -7.87 25.72
C PHE A 312 -12.73 -7.07 24.44
N GLN A 313 -13.19 -5.81 24.39
CA GLN A 313 -13.01 -4.93 23.25
C GLN A 313 -11.54 -4.52 23.11
N ALA A 314 -10.88 -4.16 24.22
CA ALA A 314 -9.46 -3.81 24.22
C ALA A 314 -8.58 -4.99 23.78
N VAL A 315 -8.85 -6.18 24.33
CA VAL A 315 -8.11 -7.40 24.02
C VAL A 315 -8.37 -7.84 22.59
N GLY A 316 -9.63 -7.92 22.17
CA GLY A 316 -10.02 -8.34 20.82
C GLY A 316 -9.49 -7.40 19.73
N LEU A 317 -9.49 -6.09 19.97
CA LEU A 317 -8.92 -5.11 19.04
C LEU A 317 -7.40 -5.28 18.89
N GLY A 318 -6.67 -5.41 20.00
CA GLY A 318 -5.21 -5.63 19.97
C GLY A 318 -4.84 -6.94 19.29
N TRP A 319 -5.62 -8.00 19.56
CA TRP A 319 -5.48 -9.31 18.94
C TRP A 319 -5.67 -9.25 17.43
N ALA A 320 -6.79 -8.69 16.97
CA ALA A 320 -7.10 -8.53 15.54
C ALA A 320 -6.10 -7.62 14.80
N PHE A 321 -5.62 -6.58 15.46
CA PHE A 321 -4.61 -5.70 14.89
C PHE A 321 -3.30 -6.44 14.64
N ALA A 322 -2.84 -7.24 15.62
CA ALA A 322 -1.63 -8.04 15.48
C ALA A 322 -1.77 -9.11 14.39
N ASP A 323 -2.94 -9.75 14.29
CA ASP A 323 -3.28 -10.69 13.23
C ASP A 323 -3.19 -10.04 11.84
N SER A 324 -3.78 -8.86 11.69
CA SER A 324 -3.75 -8.10 10.44
C SER A 324 -2.34 -7.64 10.07
N VAL A 325 -1.55 -7.18 11.04
CA VAL A 325 -0.15 -6.80 10.80
C VAL A 325 0.66 -8.00 10.34
N LEU A 326 0.54 -9.14 11.03
CA LEU A 326 1.34 -10.33 10.76
C LEU A 326 1.06 -10.90 9.35
N HIS A 327 -0.21 -10.98 8.96
CA HIS A 327 -0.59 -11.62 7.69
C HIS A 327 -0.61 -10.68 6.49
N ARG A 328 -0.79 -9.36 6.70
CA ARG A 328 -1.09 -8.43 5.60
C ARG A 328 -0.03 -7.37 5.37
N LEU A 329 0.78 -7.02 6.38
CA LEU A 329 1.79 -5.98 6.21
C LEU A 329 2.84 -6.35 5.16
N ALA A 330 3.29 -7.61 5.15
CA ALA A 330 4.28 -8.08 4.19
C ALA A 330 3.72 -8.12 2.74
N PRO A 331 2.56 -8.73 2.45
CA PRO A 331 1.94 -8.63 1.13
C PRO A 331 1.66 -7.19 0.69
N LEU A 332 1.15 -6.33 1.57
CA LEU A 332 0.91 -4.90 1.28
C LEU A 332 2.22 -4.17 0.92
N TRP A 333 3.30 -4.44 1.67
CA TRP A 333 4.60 -3.84 1.44
C TRP A 333 5.27 -4.34 0.15
N ILE A 334 5.15 -5.62 -0.15
CA ILE A 334 5.64 -6.22 -1.39
C ILE A 334 4.82 -5.70 -2.58
N GLY A 335 3.49 -5.60 -2.44
CA GLY A 335 2.61 -4.98 -3.44
C GLY A 335 2.92 -3.51 -3.69
N ALA A 336 3.36 -2.77 -2.66
CA ALA A 336 3.85 -1.39 -2.80
C ALA A 336 5.17 -1.28 -3.60
N ARG A 337 5.87 -2.40 -3.77
CA ARG A 337 7.04 -2.51 -4.66
C ARG A 337 6.68 -3.14 -6.01
N GLY A 338 5.50 -3.74 -6.14
CA GLY A 338 4.97 -4.33 -7.36
C GLY A 338 4.54 -3.28 -8.38
N LEU A 339 4.68 -3.64 -9.65
CA LEU A 339 4.41 -2.76 -10.80
C LEU A 339 2.92 -2.69 -11.16
N GLU A 340 2.14 -3.69 -10.75
CA GLU A 340 0.73 -3.80 -11.05
C GLU A 340 -0.10 -3.94 -9.77
N PHE A 341 -1.10 -3.08 -9.66
CA PHE A 341 -2.10 -3.19 -8.60
C PHE A 341 -3.09 -4.30 -8.95
N THR A 342 -3.05 -5.39 -8.19
CA THR A 342 -4.03 -6.47 -8.30
C THR A 342 -5.21 -6.22 -7.36
N TRP A 343 -6.41 -6.64 -7.78
CA TRP A 343 -7.62 -6.59 -6.93
C TRP A 343 -7.48 -7.42 -5.66
N GLU A 344 -6.53 -8.36 -5.62
CA GLU A 344 -6.23 -9.20 -4.48
C GLU A 344 -5.89 -8.40 -3.23
N TYR A 345 -5.18 -7.27 -3.35
CA TYR A 345 -4.85 -6.42 -2.19
C TYR A 345 -6.09 -5.73 -1.58
N ILE A 346 -7.09 -5.42 -2.39
CA ILE A 346 -8.37 -4.89 -1.90
C ILE A 346 -9.12 -6.00 -1.16
N PHE A 347 -9.19 -7.18 -1.75
CA PHE A 347 -9.83 -8.33 -1.12
C PHE A 347 -9.14 -8.73 0.20
N GLN A 348 -7.81 -8.70 0.28
CA GLN A 348 -7.06 -8.89 1.53
C GLN A 348 -7.41 -7.83 2.60
N GLY A 349 -7.64 -6.57 2.19
CA GLY A 349 -8.11 -5.53 3.11
C GLY A 349 -9.54 -5.77 3.61
N LEU A 350 -10.44 -6.25 2.75
CA LEU A 350 -11.80 -6.62 3.14
C LEU A 350 -11.84 -7.82 4.08
N GLU A 351 -11.04 -8.84 3.76
CA GLU A 351 -10.80 -10.01 4.61
C GLU A 351 -10.30 -9.59 6.01
N ALA A 352 -9.47 -8.53 6.08
CA ALA A 352 -9.03 -7.98 7.36
C ALA A 352 -10.14 -7.44 8.24
N ASN A 353 -11.10 -6.80 7.60
CA ASN A 353 -12.24 -6.23 8.29
C ASN A 353 -13.19 -7.34 8.77
N ALA A 354 -13.35 -8.42 7.99
CA ALA A 354 -14.06 -9.62 8.43
C ALA A 354 -13.36 -10.26 9.65
N ASN A 355 -12.04 -10.46 9.59
CA ASN A 355 -11.27 -11.05 10.69
C ASN A 355 -11.27 -10.18 11.95
N LEU A 356 -11.25 -8.84 11.82
CA LEU A 356 -11.42 -7.93 12.95
C LEU A 356 -12.75 -8.20 13.69
N VAL A 357 -13.84 -8.29 12.93
CA VAL A 357 -15.19 -8.53 13.49
C VAL A 357 -15.29 -9.94 14.10
N LEU A 358 -14.74 -10.96 13.45
CA LEU A 358 -14.70 -12.33 13.97
C LEU A 358 -13.89 -12.42 15.27
N ASN A 359 -12.70 -11.82 15.33
CA ASN A 359 -11.86 -11.81 16.51
C ASN A 359 -12.50 -11.05 17.68
N LEU A 360 -13.16 -9.92 17.43
CA LEU A 360 -13.94 -9.20 18.43
C LEU A 360 -15.13 -10.04 18.94
N SER A 361 -15.81 -10.76 18.06
CA SER A 361 -16.91 -11.66 18.41
C SER A 361 -16.43 -12.83 19.27
N LEU A 362 -15.28 -13.42 18.93
CA LEU A 362 -14.65 -14.49 19.71
C LEU A 362 -14.20 -13.99 21.09
N ALA A 363 -13.60 -12.80 21.17
CA ALA A 363 -13.24 -12.17 22.44
C ALA A 363 -14.48 -11.88 23.31
N ALA A 364 -15.59 -11.44 22.70
CA ALA A 364 -16.85 -11.22 23.39
C ALA A 364 -17.41 -12.51 23.99
N LEU A 365 -17.46 -13.59 23.20
CA LEU A 365 -17.91 -14.91 23.68
C LEU A 365 -16.96 -15.47 24.76
N GLY A 366 -15.64 -15.36 24.57
CA GLY A 366 -14.64 -15.76 25.57
C GLY A 366 -14.82 -15.03 26.91
N SER A 367 -15.18 -13.75 26.87
CA SER A 367 -15.48 -12.98 28.08
C SER A 367 -16.72 -13.52 28.83
N LEU A 368 -17.77 -13.96 28.11
CA LEU A 368 -18.94 -14.60 28.70
C LEU A 368 -18.61 -15.99 29.26
N MET A 369 -17.71 -16.73 28.60
CA MET A 369 -17.27 -18.06 29.04
C MET A 369 -16.48 -17.98 30.33
N TRP A 370 -15.43 -17.14 30.35
CA TRP A 370 -14.36 -17.21 31.35
C TRP A 370 -14.43 -16.14 32.43
N LEU A 371 -14.92 -14.93 32.12
CA LEU A 371 -14.95 -13.82 33.07
C LEU A 371 -16.30 -13.71 33.78
N ARG A 372 -17.39 -14.09 33.09
CA ARG A 372 -18.75 -13.94 33.62
C ARG A 372 -19.17 -15.15 34.46
N LYS A 373 -19.41 -14.91 35.75
CA LYS A 373 -19.89 -15.93 36.70
C LYS A 373 -21.39 -16.22 36.59
N ASN A 374 -22.23 -15.19 36.48
CA ASN A 374 -23.69 -15.34 36.41
C ASN A 374 -24.17 -15.32 34.95
N LYS A 375 -24.58 -16.49 34.45
CA LYS A 375 -25.16 -16.69 33.11
C LYS A 375 -26.28 -17.74 33.18
N PRO A 376 -27.37 -17.59 32.41
CA PRO A 376 -28.45 -18.56 32.39
C PRO A 376 -27.94 -19.90 31.84
N LYS A 377 -28.30 -21.00 32.51
CA LYS A 377 -27.79 -22.35 32.20
C LYS A 377 -28.11 -22.79 30.75
N THR A 378 -29.21 -22.31 30.19
CA THR A 378 -29.65 -22.58 28.81
C THR A 378 -28.73 -21.95 27.74
N LEU A 379 -28.09 -20.81 28.03
CA LEU A 379 -27.22 -20.13 27.05
C LEU A 379 -25.79 -20.66 27.05
N ILE A 380 -25.36 -21.37 28.10
CA ILE A 380 -23.99 -21.92 28.19
C ILE A 380 -23.65 -22.80 26.96
N PRO A 381 -24.41 -23.84 26.60
CA PRO A 381 -24.06 -24.68 25.45
C PRO A 381 -24.05 -23.89 24.14
N ILE A 382 -24.93 -22.89 24.00
CA ILE A 382 -25.00 -22.03 22.82
C ILE A 382 -23.72 -21.19 22.69
N ILE A 383 -23.25 -20.58 23.79
CA ILE A 383 -22.01 -19.79 23.80
C ILE A 383 -20.81 -20.64 23.37
N TYR A 384 -20.67 -21.86 23.91
CA TYR A 384 -19.57 -22.76 23.55
C TYR A 384 -19.67 -23.23 22.09
N ALA A 385 -20.87 -23.50 21.58
CA ALA A 385 -21.07 -23.89 20.18
C ALA A 385 -20.64 -22.77 19.22
N PHE A 386 -21.09 -21.54 19.45
CA PHE A 386 -20.71 -20.39 18.63
C PHE A 386 -19.21 -20.07 18.73
N ALA A 387 -18.62 -20.17 19.93
CA ALA A 387 -17.18 -19.98 20.11
C ALA A 387 -16.36 -21.06 19.39
N GLY A 388 -16.82 -22.31 19.40
CA GLY A 388 -16.20 -23.41 18.65
C GLY A 388 -16.24 -23.18 17.14
N ILE A 389 -17.39 -22.73 16.60
CA ILE A 389 -17.54 -22.39 15.18
C ILE A 389 -16.60 -21.24 14.79
N LEU A 390 -16.50 -20.19 15.60
CA LEU A 390 -15.57 -19.08 15.38
C LEU A 390 -14.11 -19.54 15.39
N ALA A 391 -13.73 -20.40 16.34
CA ALA A 391 -12.36 -20.90 16.47
C ALA A 391 -11.93 -21.76 15.26
N THR A 392 -12.87 -22.44 14.60
CA THR A 392 -12.60 -23.27 13.43
C THR A 392 -12.78 -22.52 12.09
N MET A 393 -13.12 -21.24 12.10
CA MET A 393 -13.31 -20.44 10.87
C MET A 393 -12.12 -20.52 9.89
N PRO A 394 -10.85 -20.39 10.32
CA PRO A 394 -9.72 -20.49 9.40
C PRO A 394 -9.61 -21.87 8.72
N SER A 395 -10.05 -22.93 9.38
CA SER A 395 -10.10 -24.27 8.80
C SER A 395 -11.28 -24.44 7.84
N ILE A 396 -12.42 -23.80 8.13
CA ILE A 396 -13.58 -23.77 7.23
C ILE A 396 -13.20 -23.06 5.93
N THR A 397 -12.51 -21.92 6.00
CA THR A 397 -12.13 -21.16 4.81
C THR A 397 -11.05 -21.86 3.99
N SER A 398 -10.08 -22.53 4.66
CA SER A 398 -9.14 -23.47 4.03
C SER A 398 -9.87 -24.60 3.27
N TYR A 399 -10.90 -25.19 3.88
CA TYR A 399 -11.71 -26.23 3.25
C TYR A 399 -12.52 -25.72 2.05
N LEU A 400 -13.12 -24.54 2.14
CA LEU A 400 -13.86 -23.94 1.02
C LEU A 400 -12.94 -23.72 -0.19
N SER A 401 -11.73 -23.18 0.06
CA SER A 401 -10.77 -22.92 -1.01
C SER A 401 -10.21 -24.21 -1.62
N ARG A 402 -9.72 -25.15 -0.81
CA ARG A 402 -9.02 -26.36 -1.30
C ARG A 402 -9.93 -27.54 -1.61
N GLY A 403 -10.99 -27.71 -0.83
CA GLY A 403 -11.91 -28.84 -0.94
C GLY A 403 -13.02 -28.60 -1.95
N LEU A 404 -13.61 -27.40 -1.96
CA LEU A 404 -14.69 -27.03 -2.90
C LEU A 404 -14.19 -26.22 -4.10
N GLY A 405 -12.90 -25.87 -4.15
CA GLY A 405 -12.31 -25.12 -5.25
C GLY A 405 -12.76 -23.67 -5.35
N TRP A 406 -13.22 -23.07 -4.24
CA TRP A 406 -13.68 -21.68 -4.26
C TRP A 406 -12.53 -20.72 -4.54
N HIS A 407 -12.79 -19.75 -5.40
CA HIS A 407 -11.83 -18.71 -5.72
C HIS A 407 -11.72 -17.69 -4.57
N PHE A 408 -10.57 -17.01 -4.50
CA PHE A 408 -10.26 -16.07 -3.41
C PHE A 408 -11.38 -15.04 -3.13
N PRO A 409 -12.01 -14.38 -4.13
CA PRO A 409 -13.10 -13.43 -3.86
C PRO A 409 -14.35 -14.08 -3.23
N GLU A 410 -14.64 -15.34 -3.56
CA GLU A 410 -15.80 -16.07 -3.02
C GLU A 410 -15.58 -16.39 -1.54
N VAL A 411 -14.35 -16.77 -1.17
CA VAL A 411 -13.95 -17.01 0.22
C VAL A 411 -14.06 -15.72 1.04
N VAL A 412 -13.56 -14.59 0.51
CA VAL A 412 -13.66 -13.28 1.18
C VAL A 412 -15.13 -12.86 1.35
N GLY A 413 -15.97 -13.10 0.33
CA GLY A 413 -17.42 -12.87 0.43
C GLY A 413 -18.08 -13.67 1.55
N PHE A 414 -17.71 -14.96 1.69
CA PHE A 414 -18.18 -15.81 2.78
C PHE A 414 -17.70 -15.34 4.15
N GLU A 415 -16.44 -14.93 4.28
CA GLU A 415 -15.91 -14.38 5.54
C GLU A 415 -16.63 -13.10 5.95
N LEU A 416 -16.92 -12.20 5.00
CA LEU A 416 -17.69 -10.99 5.29
C LEU A 416 -19.09 -11.33 5.80
N ILE A 417 -19.83 -12.21 5.11
CA ILE A 417 -21.18 -12.61 5.51
C ILE A 417 -21.15 -13.31 6.88
N SER A 418 -20.26 -14.27 7.07
CA SER A 418 -20.13 -15.00 8.34
C SER A 418 -19.72 -14.09 9.48
N SER A 419 -18.85 -13.09 9.25
CA SER A 419 -18.46 -12.11 10.27
C SER A 419 -19.66 -11.29 10.78
N LEU A 420 -20.55 -10.85 9.88
CA LEU A 420 -21.76 -10.12 10.25
C LEU A 420 -22.74 -10.99 11.03
N VAL A 421 -22.92 -12.25 10.60
CA VAL A 421 -23.77 -13.23 11.28
C VAL A 421 -23.25 -13.51 12.70
N MET A 422 -21.95 -13.78 12.84
CA MET A 422 -21.34 -14.07 14.14
C MET A 422 -21.32 -12.83 15.06
N ALA A 423 -21.17 -11.62 14.51
CA ALA A 423 -21.32 -10.38 15.26
C ALA A 423 -22.75 -10.21 15.80
N PHE A 424 -23.77 -10.48 14.98
CA PHE A 424 -25.16 -10.41 15.41
C PHE A 424 -25.46 -11.40 16.54
N PHE A 425 -25.06 -12.66 16.39
CA PHE A 425 -25.29 -13.68 17.42
C PHE A 425 -24.50 -13.41 18.71
N SER A 426 -23.23 -13.01 18.59
CA SER A 426 -22.42 -12.66 19.77
C SER A 426 -23.03 -11.47 20.52
N TRP A 427 -23.53 -10.45 19.81
CA TRP A 427 -24.25 -9.33 20.41
C TRP A 427 -25.53 -9.77 21.12
N GLN A 428 -26.35 -10.61 20.49
CA GLN A 428 -27.57 -11.16 21.11
C GLN A 428 -27.27 -11.94 22.39
N LEU A 429 -26.25 -12.82 22.36
CA LEU A 429 -25.82 -13.60 23.53
C LEU A 429 -25.27 -12.69 24.64
N PHE A 430 -24.48 -11.69 24.29
CA PHE A 430 -23.92 -10.73 25.23
C PHE A 430 -25.03 -9.91 25.91
N SER A 431 -26.00 -9.42 25.13
CA SER A 431 -27.18 -8.69 25.60
C SER A 431 -28.08 -9.55 26.49
N ALA A 432 -28.37 -10.79 26.08
CA ALA A 432 -29.18 -11.72 26.86
C ALA A 432 -28.55 -12.04 28.22
N CYS A 433 -27.21 -12.13 28.28
CA CYS A 433 -26.52 -12.32 29.54
C CYS A 433 -26.55 -11.06 30.44
N GLN A 434 -26.64 -9.85 29.87
CA GLN A 434 -26.67 -8.59 30.63
C GLN A 434 -28.00 -8.29 31.33
N LYS A 435 -29.12 -8.87 30.88
CA LYS A 435 -30.42 -8.65 31.52
C LYS A 435 -30.40 -9.23 32.95
N PRO A 436 -30.84 -8.49 33.99
CA PRO A 436 -30.99 -9.05 35.33
C PRO A 436 -31.97 -10.22 35.27
N SER A 437 -31.63 -11.32 35.94
CA SER A 437 -32.55 -12.45 36.12
C SER A 437 -33.75 -11.95 36.93
N THR A 438 -34.87 -11.77 36.25
CA THR A 438 -36.19 -11.50 36.84
C THR A 438 -36.62 -12.62 37.74
#